data_AF-A0A1L7NC41-F1
#
_entry.id   AF-A0A1L7NC41-F1
#
_cell.length_a   1.000
_cell.length_b   1.000
_cell.length_c   1.000
_cell.angle_alpha   90.00
_cell.angle_beta   90.00
_cell.angle_gamma   90.00
#
_symmetry.space_group_name_H-M   'P 1'
#
loop_
_entity.id
_entity.type
_entity.pdbx_description
1 polymer ?
#
loop_
_entity_poly.entity_id
_entity_poly.type
_entity_poly.pdbx_seq_one_letter_code
_entity_poly.pdbx_strand_id
1 'polypeptide(L)'
;MRHFIDQECRDTCYADIPTIARGQLAWEDRAREQAPPLLILDTHLLSNMLWSHALFDDCPPWLEQALLARRYDLHLLLSPQGVDWVADGQRSQPDLNDRQRFFNDSLAWLKRHHQPHQILEGNWPQRQLLALQAVATLLNSDTPACPTEC
;
A
#
# COMPACT_ATOMS: atom_id res chain seq x y z
N MET A 1 3.91 -10.56 -1.02
CA MET A 1 4.70 -10.93 0.19
C MET A 1 4.14 -12.17 0.88
N ARG A 2 2.90 -12.14 1.40
CA ARG A 2 2.25 -13.27 2.09
C ARG A 2 2.34 -14.61 1.36
N HIS A 3 1.85 -14.66 0.13
CA HIS A 3 1.95 -15.85 -0.72
C HIS A 3 3.38 -16.38 -0.94
N PHE A 4 4.38 -15.50 -0.99
CA PHE A 4 5.78 -15.92 -1.13
C PHE A 4 6.29 -16.59 0.15
N ILE A 5 5.98 -15.98 1.31
CA ILE A 5 6.32 -16.53 2.64
C ILE A 5 5.64 -17.91 2.82
N ASP A 6 4.36 -18.01 2.44
CA ASP A 6 3.59 -19.25 2.54
C ASP A 6 4.14 -20.36 1.62
N GLN A 7 4.78 -20.00 0.50
CA GLN A 7 5.37 -20.95 -0.44
C GLN A 7 6.77 -21.41 -0.03
N GLU A 8 7.62 -20.48 0.41
CA GLU A 8 9.02 -20.77 0.71
C GLU A 8 9.23 -21.39 2.10
N CYS A 9 8.28 -21.20 3.03
CA CYS A 9 8.30 -21.79 4.38
C CYS A 9 9.61 -21.58 5.15
N ARG A 10 10.28 -20.43 4.92
CA ARG A 10 11.50 -20.00 5.62
C ARG A 10 11.48 -18.50 5.86
N ASP A 11 12.38 -18.02 6.71
CA ASP A 11 12.58 -16.59 6.92
C ASP A 11 12.95 -15.90 5.60
N THR A 12 12.37 -14.72 5.39
CA THR A 12 12.66 -13.87 4.23
C THR A 12 14.05 -13.28 4.38
N CYS A 13 14.86 -13.35 3.32
CA CYS A 13 16.16 -12.69 3.25
C CYS A 13 16.16 -11.58 2.20
N TYR A 14 17.19 -10.74 2.20
CA TYR A 14 17.29 -9.62 1.25
C TYR A 14 17.20 -10.07 -0.23
N ALA A 15 17.75 -11.24 -0.57
CA ALA A 15 17.71 -11.78 -1.92
C ALA A 15 16.28 -12.11 -2.42
N ASP A 16 15.32 -12.22 -1.50
CA ASP A 16 13.91 -12.47 -1.83
C ASP A 16 13.18 -11.19 -2.25
N ILE A 17 13.64 -10.01 -1.80
CA ILE A 17 12.95 -8.73 -2.03
C ILE A 17 12.70 -8.48 -3.52
N PRO A 18 13.67 -8.66 -4.44
CA PRO A 18 13.40 -8.47 -5.86
C PRO A 18 12.35 -9.42 -6.42
N THR A 19 12.30 -10.66 -5.94
CA THR A 19 11.32 -11.67 -6.39
C THR A 19 9.93 -11.35 -5.86
N ILE A 20 9.81 -10.98 -4.58
CA ILE A 20 8.54 -10.55 -3.98
C ILE A 20 7.99 -9.34 -4.72
N ALA A 21 8.82 -8.33 -4.97
CA ALA A 21 8.43 -7.11 -5.65
C ALA A 21 7.99 -7.39 -7.10
N ARG A 22 8.74 -8.19 -7.87
CA ARG A 22 8.34 -8.58 -9.23
C ARG A 22 7.03 -9.34 -9.25
N GLY A 23 6.80 -10.24 -8.30
CA GLY A 23 5.53 -10.96 -8.17
C GLY A 23 4.35 -10.02 -7.94
N GLN A 24 4.51 -9.04 -7.04
CA GLN A 24 3.49 -8.02 -6.80
C GLN A 24 3.20 -7.16 -8.03
N LEU A 25 4.24 -6.69 -8.72
CA LEU A 25 4.10 -5.92 -9.96
C LEU A 25 3.34 -6.73 -11.03
N ALA A 26 3.69 -8.00 -11.19
CA ALA A 26 3.04 -8.86 -12.17
C ALA A 26 1.56 -9.17 -11.84
N TRP A 27 1.16 -9.15 -10.56
CA TRP A 27 -0.25 -9.24 -10.18
C TRP A 27 -0.99 -7.93 -10.42
N GLU A 28 -0.37 -6.81 -10.07
CA GLU A 28 -0.93 -5.49 -10.34
C GLU A 28 -1.16 -5.29 -11.83
N ASP A 29 -0.19 -5.65 -12.69
CA ASP A 29 -0.31 -5.49 -14.14
C ASP A 29 -1.44 -6.33 -14.72
N ARG A 30 -1.54 -7.61 -14.33
CA ARG A 30 -2.66 -8.49 -14.74
C ARG A 30 -4.02 -7.97 -14.28
N ALA A 31 -4.09 -7.32 -13.12
CA ALA A 31 -5.33 -6.73 -12.63
C ALA A 31 -5.69 -5.45 -13.39
N ARG A 32 -4.68 -4.64 -13.77
CA ARG A 32 -4.86 -3.44 -14.59
C ARG A 32 -5.27 -3.77 -16.03
N GLU A 33 -4.74 -4.86 -16.60
CA GLU A 33 -5.11 -5.36 -17.94
C GLU A 33 -6.60 -5.68 -18.07
N GLN A 34 -7.26 -6.05 -16.95
CA GLN A 34 -8.71 -6.30 -16.93
C GLN A 34 -9.54 -5.00 -17.00
N ALA A 35 -8.89 -3.84 -16.89
CA ALA A 35 -9.49 -2.51 -16.92
C ALA A 35 -10.79 -2.39 -16.09
N PRO A 36 -10.79 -2.82 -14.80
CA PRO A 36 -11.97 -2.70 -13.97
C PRO A 36 -12.27 -1.21 -13.70
N PRO A 37 -13.55 -0.84 -13.46
CA PRO A 37 -13.90 0.52 -13.08
C PRO A 37 -13.28 0.95 -11.74
N LEU A 38 -12.92 -0.02 -10.89
CA LEU A 38 -12.20 0.20 -9.64
C LEU A 38 -11.23 -0.96 -9.42
N LEU A 39 -9.96 -0.64 -9.14
CA LEU A 39 -8.94 -1.61 -8.75
C LEU A 39 -8.41 -1.28 -7.35
N ILE A 40 -8.62 -2.18 -6.39
CA ILE A 40 -8.07 -2.09 -5.03
C ILE A 40 -6.84 -2.98 -4.96
N LEU A 41 -5.71 -2.41 -4.51
CA LEU A 41 -4.43 -3.09 -4.42
C LEU A 41 -4.01 -3.24 -2.96
N ASP A 42 -3.86 -4.49 -2.51
CA ASP A 42 -3.27 -4.84 -1.22
C ASP A 42 -2.06 -5.79 -1.45
N THR A 43 -0.81 -5.38 -1.28
CA THR A 43 -0.28 -4.11 -0.77
C THR A 43 0.37 -3.27 -1.89
N HIS A 44 1.11 -2.23 -1.51
CA HIS A 44 1.77 -1.25 -2.38
C HIS A 44 3.29 -1.48 -2.50
N LEU A 45 3.95 -1.06 -3.58
CA LEU A 45 5.39 -1.32 -3.76
C LEU A 45 6.24 -0.56 -2.72
N LEU A 46 5.76 0.62 -2.28
CA LEU A 46 6.35 1.38 -1.16
C LEU A 46 6.54 0.51 0.09
N SER A 47 5.57 -0.36 0.40
CA SER A 47 5.67 -1.26 1.55
C SER A 47 6.89 -2.18 1.42
N ASN A 48 7.16 -2.71 0.22
CA ASN A 48 8.34 -3.56 0.00
C ASN A 48 9.64 -2.76 0.18
N MET A 49 9.70 -1.52 -0.32
CA MET A 49 10.87 -0.66 -0.15
C MET A 49 11.15 -0.38 1.33
N LEU A 50 10.12 0.03 2.09
CA LEU A 50 10.26 0.35 3.51
C LEU A 50 10.61 -0.88 4.35
N TRP A 51 10.00 -2.04 4.06
CA TRP A 51 10.37 -3.30 4.72
C TRP A 51 11.79 -3.74 4.39
N SER A 52 12.23 -3.57 3.15
CA SER A 52 13.60 -3.89 2.76
C SER A 52 14.61 -3.08 3.58
N HIS A 53 14.40 -1.76 3.71
CA HIS A 53 15.23 -0.92 4.56
C HIS A 53 15.13 -1.32 6.04
N ALA A 54 13.93 -1.55 6.57
CA ALA A 54 13.75 -1.87 7.98
C ALA A 54 14.39 -3.20 8.39
N LEU A 55 14.40 -4.21 7.50
CA LEU A 55 14.91 -5.55 7.80
C LEU A 55 16.36 -5.76 7.39
N PHE A 56 16.83 -5.07 6.35
CA PHE A 56 18.12 -5.36 5.70
C PHE A 56 19.02 -4.14 5.52
N ASP A 57 18.57 -2.94 5.92
CA ASP A 57 19.30 -1.66 5.72
C ASP A 57 19.69 -1.39 4.26
N ASP A 58 18.98 -2.02 3.32
CA ASP A 58 19.24 -1.96 1.88
C ASP A 58 17.91 -2.10 1.13
N CYS A 59 17.83 -1.57 -0.08
CA CYS A 59 16.68 -1.66 -0.97
C CYS A 59 17.15 -1.74 -2.42
N PRO A 60 16.68 -2.73 -3.21
CA PRO A 60 17.05 -2.82 -4.61
C PRO A 60 16.80 -1.50 -5.36
N PRO A 61 17.82 -0.92 -6.04
CA PRO A 61 17.78 0.47 -6.52
C PRO A 61 16.71 0.72 -7.59
N TRP A 62 16.24 -0.35 -8.24
CA TRP A 62 15.20 -0.27 -9.25
C TRP A 62 13.79 -0.10 -8.66
N LEU A 63 13.57 -0.38 -7.37
CA LEU A 63 12.23 -0.37 -6.78
C LEU A 63 11.60 1.01 -6.78
N GLU A 64 12.35 2.05 -6.40
CA GLU A 64 11.81 3.41 -6.37
C GLU A 64 11.43 3.87 -7.77
N GLN A 65 12.28 3.58 -8.77
CA GLN A 65 11.99 3.90 -10.17
C GLN A 65 10.74 3.16 -10.67
N ALA A 66 10.61 1.86 -10.36
CA ALA A 66 9.44 1.07 -10.71
C ALA A 66 8.17 1.56 -10.02
N LEU A 67 8.27 2.03 -8.77
CA LEU A 67 7.16 2.62 -8.05
C LEU A 67 6.73 3.95 -8.67
N LEU A 68 7.68 4.84 -8.97
CA LEU A 68 7.41 6.15 -9.57
C LEU A 68 6.89 6.07 -11.01
N ALA A 69 7.17 4.97 -11.72
CA ALA A 69 6.61 4.71 -13.04
C ALA A 69 5.11 4.34 -13.01
N ARG A 70 4.54 4.07 -11.82
CA ARG A 70 3.14 3.69 -11.66
C ARG A 70 2.26 4.87 -11.29
N ARG A 71 0.99 4.74 -11.67
CA ARG A 71 -0.07 5.67 -11.29
C ARG A 71 -0.99 5.01 -10.27
N TYR A 72 -1.20 5.71 -9.15
CA TYR A 72 -2.21 5.39 -8.15
C TYR A 72 -3.04 6.64 -7.92
N ASP A 73 -4.36 6.52 -8.05
CA ASP A 73 -5.25 7.68 -7.93
C ASP A 73 -5.51 8.08 -6.47
N LEU A 74 -5.37 7.13 -5.53
CA LEU A 74 -5.51 7.37 -4.10
C LEU A 74 -4.77 6.32 -3.26
N HIS A 75 -4.06 6.77 -2.23
CA HIS A 75 -3.48 5.92 -1.19
C HIS A 75 -4.27 6.05 0.10
N LEU A 76 -4.78 4.93 0.63
CA LEU A 76 -5.40 4.88 1.96
C LEU A 76 -4.35 4.46 2.99
N LEU A 77 -3.83 5.44 3.75
CA LEU A 77 -2.77 5.20 4.74
C LEU A 77 -3.37 4.94 6.12
N LEU A 78 -3.24 3.71 6.60
CA LEU A 78 -3.77 3.29 7.90
C LEU A 78 -2.85 3.76 9.04
N SER A 79 -3.34 4.67 9.88
CA SER A 79 -2.65 5.01 11.13
C SER A 79 -2.55 3.78 12.04
N PRO A 80 -1.48 3.58 12.82
CA PRO A 80 -1.41 2.48 13.78
C PRO A 80 -2.12 2.80 15.11
N GLN A 81 -2.62 4.03 15.32
CA GLN A 81 -3.36 4.43 16.52
C GLN A 81 -4.79 3.87 16.53
N GLY A 82 -5.28 3.47 17.71
CA GLY A 82 -6.68 3.08 17.91
C GLY A 82 -7.04 1.68 17.37
N VAL A 83 -6.04 0.89 16.95
CA VAL A 83 -6.20 -0.52 16.57
C VAL A 83 -5.08 -1.34 17.20
N ASP A 84 -5.47 -2.38 17.93
CA ASP A 84 -4.53 -3.30 18.55
C ASP A 84 -3.81 -4.15 17.49
N TRP A 85 -2.55 -4.44 17.78
CA TRP A 85 -1.82 -5.41 16.99
C TRP A 85 -2.34 -6.82 17.32
N VAL A 86 -2.61 -7.60 16.27
CA VAL A 86 -3.08 -8.98 16.40
C VAL A 86 -2.09 -9.89 15.68
N ALA A 87 -1.55 -10.88 16.37
CA ALA A 87 -0.68 -11.90 15.78
C ALA A 87 -1.47 -12.74 14.76
N ASP A 88 -0.88 -12.98 13.60
CA ASP A 88 -1.44 -13.84 12.54
C ASP A 88 -0.43 -14.85 11.97
N GLY A 89 0.71 -15.01 12.65
CA GLY A 89 1.81 -15.88 12.25
C GLY A 89 2.81 -15.25 11.27
N GLN A 90 2.48 -14.13 10.61
CA GLN A 90 3.37 -13.48 9.64
C GLN A 90 3.76 -12.04 10.03
N ARG A 91 2.96 -11.37 10.86
CA ARG A 91 3.27 -10.02 11.34
C ARG A 91 4.49 -10.03 12.28
N SER A 92 5.46 -9.17 11.97
CA SER A 92 6.77 -9.10 12.67
C SER A 92 6.96 -7.86 13.56
N GLN A 93 6.05 -6.88 13.54
CA GLN A 93 6.16 -5.63 14.31
C GLN A 93 4.99 -5.43 15.29
N PRO A 94 5.03 -6.03 16.49
CA PRO A 94 4.01 -5.83 17.51
C PRO A 94 4.10 -4.45 18.19
N ASP A 95 5.30 -3.87 18.28
CA ASP A 95 5.54 -2.58 18.94
C ASP A 95 4.81 -1.45 18.19
N LEU A 96 4.10 -0.60 18.94
CA LEU A 96 3.42 0.57 18.39
C LEU A 96 4.40 1.59 17.82
N ASN A 97 5.59 1.75 18.41
CA ASN A 97 6.59 2.70 17.95
C ASN A 97 7.15 2.32 16.58
N ASP A 98 7.39 1.02 16.34
CA ASP A 98 7.84 0.53 15.04
C ASP A 98 6.77 0.73 13.97
N ARG A 99 5.52 0.41 14.30
CA ARG A 99 4.38 0.68 13.42
C ARG A 99 4.20 2.18 13.15
N GLN A 100 4.44 3.03 14.14
CA GLN A 100 4.40 4.49 13.98
C GLN A 100 5.50 4.98 13.06
N ARG A 101 6.72 4.45 13.19
CA ARG A 101 7.83 4.76 12.30
C ARG A 101 7.50 4.39 10.86
N PHE A 102 7.01 3.16 10.63
CA PHE A 102 6.61 2.71 9.30
C PHE A 102 5.52 3.61 8.68
N PHE A 103 4.52 4.00 9.48
CA PHE A 103 3.49 4.95 9.06
C PHE A 103 4.07 6.32 8.69
N ASN A 104 4.95 6.87 9.54
CA ASN A 104 5.57 8.16 9.31
C ASN A 104 6.45 8.16 8.05
N ASP A 105 7.22 7.09 7.83
CA ASP A 105 8.09 6.95 6.65
C ASP A 105 7.25 6.81 5.37
N SER A 106 6.15 6.05 5.44
CA SER A 106 5.17 5.97 4.35
C SER A 106 4.57 7.33 4.02
N LEU A 107 4.11 8.07 5.04
CA LEU A 107 3.53 9.39 4.87
C LEU A 107 4.54 10.40 4.31
N ALA A 108 5.78 10.35 4.80
CA ALA A 108 6.86 11.22 4.34
C ALA A 108 7.18 10.99 2.86
N TRP A 109 7.24 9.72 2.43
CA TRP A 109 7.44 9.38 1.02
C TRP A 109 6.28 9.87 0.16
N LEU A 110 5.03 9.57 0.54
CA LEU A 110 3.84 10.03 -0.21
C LEU A 110 3.80 11.56 -0.35
N LYS A 111 4.11 12.30 0.71
CA LYS A 111 4.19 13.77 0.67
C LYS A 111 5.31 14.27 -0.24
N ARG A 112 6.51 13.69 -0.13
CA ARG A 112 7.68 14.08 -0.93
C ARG A 112 7.44 13.88 -2.43
N HIS A 113 6.71 12.83 -2.79
CA HIS A 113 6.40 12.48 -4.18
C HIS A 113 5.03 12.98 -4.63
N HIS A 114 4.40 13.87 -3.86
CA HIS A 114 3.09 14.47 -4.16
C HIS A 114 2.00 13.45 -4.51
N GLN A 115 2.03 12.30 -3.83
CA GLN A 115 1.08 11.21 -4.06
C GLN A 115 -0.23 11.51 -3.32
N PRO A 116 -1.40 11.41 -4.00
CA PRO A 116 -2.70 11.58 -3.36
C PRO A 116 -2.87 10.54 -2.25
N HIS A 117 -3.17 10.99 -1.04
CA HIS A 117 -3.34 10.10 0.10
C HIS A 117 -4.38 10.62 1.08
N GLN A 118 -5.02 9.68 1.78
CA GLN A 118 -5.90 9.94 2.91
C GLN A 118 -5.47 9.09 4.09
N ILE A 119 -5.29 9.73 5.23
CA ILE A 119 -4.99 9.04 6.49
C ILE A 119 -6.31 8.51 7.08
N LEU A 120 -6.32 7.23 7.45
CA LEU A 120 -7.46 6.60 8.11
C LEU A 120 -7.11 6.31 9.57
N GLU A 121 -7.86 6.91 10.49
CA GLU A 121 -7.64 6.85 11.94
C GLU A 121 -8.89 6.34 12.67
N GLY A 122 -8.73 6.03 13.96
CA GLY A 122 -9.81 5.53 14.81
C GLY A 122 -9.93 4.01 14.80
N ASN A 123 -11.08 3.50 15.26
CA ASN A 123 -11.37 2.07 15.31
C ASN A 123 -11.81 1.51 13.94
N TRP A 124 -12.04 0.20 13.86
CA TRP A 124 -12.41 -0.48 12.60
C TRP A 124 -13.65 0.10 11.90
N PRO A 125 -14.81 0.30 12.59
CA PRO A 125 -15.96 0.96 11.97
C PRO A 125 -15.67 2.34 11.39
N GLN A 126 -14.90 3.17 12.11
CA GLN A 126 -14.55 4.52 11.65
C GLN A 126 -13.67 4.47 10.39
N ARG A 127 -12.66 3.61 10.38
CA ARG A 127 -11.78 3.43 9.21
C ARG A 127 -12.54 2.92 8.00
N GLN A 128 -13.45 1.96 8.19
CA GLN A 128 -14.28 1.44 7.13
C GLN A 128 -15.14 2.55 6.50
N LEU A 129 -15.79 3.37 7.33
CA LEU A 129 -16.58 4.51 6.86
C LEU A 129 -15.73 5.50 6.06
N LEU A 130 -14.56 5.89 6.59
CA LEU A 130 -13.65 6.82 5.92
C LEU A 130 -13.14 6.28 4.58
N ALA A 131 -12.79 4.98 4.52
CA ALA A 131 -12.36 4.34 3.29
C ALA A 131 -13.46 4.33 2.22
N LEU A 132 -14.69 3.97 2.61
CA LEU A 132 -15.84 3.98 1.70
C LEU A 132 -16.14 5.38 1.17
N GLN A 133 -16.08 6.41 2.02
CA GLN A 133 -16.26 7.81 1.63
C GLN A 133 -15.18 8.28 0.65
N ALA A 134 -13.93 7.91 0.91
CA ALA A 134 -12.80 8.25 0.05
C ALA A 134 -12.94 7.64 -1.35
N VAL A 135 -13.26 6.35 -1.42
CA VAL A 135 -13.48 5.63 -2.69
C VAL A 135 -14.70 6.17 -3.44
N ALA A 136 -15.81 6.44 -2.73
CA ALA A 136 -16.99 7.03 -3.35
C ALA A 136 -16.69 8.42 -3.95
N THR A 137 -15.91 9.24 -3.25
CA THR A 137 -15.48 10.55 -3.75
C THR A 137 -14.63 10.40 -5.01
N LEU A 138 -13.67 9.48 -5.01
CA LEU A 138 -12.82 9.19 -6.17
C LEU A 138 -13.63 8.80 -7.41
N LEU A 139 -14.57 7.87 -7.26
CA LEU A 139 -15.43 7.41 -8.37
C LEU A 139 -16.36 8.52 -8.90
N ASN A 140 -16.80 9.41 -8.03
CA ASN A 140 -17.63 10.55 -8.44
C ASN A 140 -16.81 11.65 -9.14
N SER A 141 -15.54 11.84 -8.78
CA SER A 141 -14.65 12.78 -9.47
C SER A 141 -14.21 12.32 -10.86
N ASP A 142 -14.21 11.01 -11.11
CA ASP A 142 -13.89 10.43 -12.43
C ASP A 142 -15.09 10.44 -13.39
N THR A 143 -16.28 10.80 -12.93
CA THR A 143 -17.44 10.98 -13.80
C THR A 143 -17.32 12.35 -14.48
N PRO A 144 -17.07 12.45 -15.80
CA PRO A 144 -17.13 13.74 -16.48
C PRO A 144 -18.53 14.32 -16.25
N ALA A 145 -18.60 15.56 -15.80
CA ALA A 145 -19.85 16.27 -15.67
C ALA A 145 -20.58 16.18 -17.02
N CYS A 146 -21.67 15.40 -17.05
CA CYS A 146 -22.55 15.36 -18.21
C CYS A 146 -22.93 16.81 -18.51
N PRO A 147 -22.59 17.38 -19.68
CA PRO A 147 -23.08 18.68 -20.05
C PRO A 147 -24.58 18.52 -20.28
N THR A 148 -25.34 18.73 -19.21
CA THR A 148 -26.76 18.99 -19.34
C THR A 148 -26.88 20.41 -19.86
N GLU A 149 -27.87 20.61 -20.73
CA GLU A 149 -28.40 21.87 -21.29
C GLU A 149 -27.83 22.22 -22.70
N CYS A 150 -28.64 22.36 -23.76
CA CYS A 150 -30.07 22.68 -23.90
C CYS A 150 -30.78 21.85 -24.99
#